data_AF-A0A4Q6CGN9-F1
#
_entry.id   AF-A0A4Q6CGN9-F1
#
_cell.length_a   1.000
_cell.length_b   1.000
_cell.length_c   1.000
_cell.angle_alpha   90.00
_cell.angle_beta   90.00
_cell.angle_gamma   90.00
#
_symmetry.space_group_name_H-M   'P 1'
#
loop_
_entity.id
_entity.type
_entity.pdbx_description
1 polymer ?
#
loop_
_entity_poly.entity_id
_entity_poly.type
_entity_poly.pdbx_seq_one_letter_code
_entity_poly.pdbx_strand_id
1 'polypeptide(L)'
;MSEARVDDSSVQSLAERGFALESVVNDDGETQLVLKDISDTSMTPLAVDFSSKALLHRLRYGLSRTQTLGKALGLKSVNPDTAPYVIDATAGLGTDSLIMAALGCRVRAFERSEIIFQLLEDGVKRLRLAQDPQLSAISSRLTFERADARTSLLSLRDEERPDVILL
;
A
#
# COMPACT_ATOMS: atom_id res chain seq x y z
N MET A 1 1.04 -10.57 18.50
CA MET A 1 2.20 -9.76 18.05
C MET A 1 3.22 -10.72 17.47
N SER A 2 3.22 -10.87 16.14
CA SER A 2 4.27 -11.61 15.42
C SER A 2 5.24 -10.56 14.92
N GLU A 3 6.48 -10.57 15.38
CA GLU A 3 7.56 -9.89 14.65
C GLU A 3 7.59 -10.50 13.25
N ALA A 4 7.43 -9.68 12.22
CA ALA A 4 7.66 -10.08 10.85
C ALA A 4 9.16 -10.37 10.72
N ARG A 5 9.56 -11.61 11.00
CA ARG A 5 10.89 -12.09 10.66
C ARG A 5 10.92 -12.26 9.16
N VAL A 6 11.82 -11.51 8.53
CA VAL A 6 12.18 -11.74 7.13
C VAL A 6 12.67 -13.17 7.01
N ASP A 7 12.25 -13.87 5.97
CA ASP A 7 12.89 -15.14 5.66
C ASP A 7 14.37 -14.88 5.34
N ASP A 8 15.27 -15.56 6.03
CA ASP A 8 16.72 -15.34 5.95
C ASP A 8 17.23 -15.49 4.49
N SER A 9 16.52 -16.30 3.70
CA SER A 9 16.78 -16.52 2.28
C SER A 9 16.51 -15.28 1.40
N SER A 10 15.47 -14.51 1.72
CA SER A 10 15.10 -13.29 0.99
C SER A 10 16.07 -12.14 1.26
N VAL A 11 16.56 -12.01 2.50
CA VAL A 11 17.59 -11.00 2.86
C VAL A 11 18.90 -11.30 2.15
N GLN A 12 19.33 -12.56 2.15
CA GLN A 12 20.58 -12.96 1.52
C GLN A 12 20.56 -12.73 0.00
N SER A 13 19.45 -13.08 -0.66
CA SER A 13 19.22 -12.80 -2.09
C SER A 13 19.24 -11.30 -2.42
N LEU A 14 18.71 -10.43 -1.54
CA LEU A 14 18.81 -8.98 -1.70
C LEU A 14 20.26 -8.48 -1.64
N ALA A 15 21.01 -8.95 -0.65
CA ALA A 15 22.41 -8.54 -0.46
C ALA A 15 23.28 -8.93 -1.66
N GLU A 16 23.09 -10.12 -2.22
CA GLU A 16 23.76 -10.58 -3.44
C GLU A 16 23.44 -9.68 -4.66
N ARG A 17 22.30 -9.01 -4.64
CA ARG A 17 21.85 -8.08 -5.69
C ARG A 17 22.24 -6.62 -5.41
N GLY A 18 22.99 -6.34 -4.35
CA GLY A 18 23.41 -4.98 -4.00
C GLY A 18 22.34 -4.17 -3.29
N PHE A 19 21.39 -4.81 -2.60
CA PHE A 19 20.36 -4.12 -1.81
C PHE A 19 20.34 -4.59 -0.34
N ALA A 20 19.88 -3.71 0.55
CA ALA A 20 19.66 -4.03 1.96
C ALA A 20 18.34 -3.45 2.46
N LEU A 21 17.65 -4.20 3.32
CA LEU A 21 16.57 -3.66 4.15
C LEU A 21 17.18 -3.14 5.45
N GLU A 22 16.97 -1.86 5.74
CA GLU A 22 17.50 -1.19 6.92
C GLU A 22 16.39 -0.42 7.65
N SER A 23 16.43 -0.41 8.98
CA SER A 23 15.62 0.51 9.78
C SER A 23 16.36 1.82 9.94
N VAL A 24 15.76 2.93 9.52
CA VAL A 24 16.33 4.28 9.64
C VAL A 24 15.35 5.20 10.35
N VAL A 25 15.87 6.29 10.91
CA VAL A 25 15.03 7.36 11.48
C VAL A 25 14.79 8.41 10.40
N ASN A 26 13.52 8.75 10.14
CA ASN A 26 13.15 9.77 9.17
C ASN A 26 13.26 11.20 9.75
N ASP A 27 13.00 12.21 8.92
CA ASP A 27 13.09 13.62 9.32
C ASP A 27 12.13 14.00 10.46
N ASP A 28 11.06 13.24 10.66
CA ASP A 28 10.06 13.43 11.71
C ASP A 28 10.45 12.67 13.01
N GLY A 29 11.60 12.00 13.05
CA GLY A 29 12.09 11.25 14.21
C GLY A 29 11.48 9.86 14.37
N GLU A 30 10.71 9.39 13.38
CA GLU A 30 10.08 8.07 13.39
C GLU A 30 11.00 7.02 12.76
N THR A 31 11.01 5.81 13.33
CA THR A 31 11.68 4.67 12.70
C THR A 31 10.86 4.17 11.52
N GLN A 32 11.49 4.01 10.36
CA GLN A 32 10.91 3.45 9.15
C GLN A 32 11.82 2.39 8.53
N LEU A 33 11.20 1.40 7.88
CA LEU A 33 11.93 0.41 7.09
C LEU A 33 12.18 0.97 5.69
N VAL A 34 13.41 0.85 5.21
CA VAL A 34 13.81 1.29 3.86
C VAL A 34 14.55 0.20 3.11
N LEU A 35 14.39 0.18 1.79
CA LEU A 35 15.22 -0.58 0.88
C LEU A 35 16.29 0.36 0.31
N LYS A 36 17.54 0.01 0.55
CA LYS A 36 18.71 0.80 0.16
C LYS A 36 19.50 0.07 -0.91
N ASP A 37 19.96 0.82 -1.90
CA ASP A 37 21.00 0.37 -2.81
C ASP A 37 22.35 0.53 -2.10
N ILE A 38 23.01 -0.59 -1.78
CA ILE A 38 24.32 -0.58 -1.12
C ILE A 38 25.46 -0.43 -2.13
N SER A 39 25.17 -0.59 -3.43
CA SER A 39 26.13 -0.38 -4.51
C SER A 39 26.22 1.09 -4.92
N ASP A 40 25.13 1.85 -4.75
CA ASP A 40 25.09 3.30 -4.95
C ASP A 40 24.42 4.01 -3.75
N THR A 41 25.25 4.43 -2.80
CA THR A 41 24.78 5.13 -1.60
C THR A 41 24.28 6.56 -1.86
N SER A 42 24.39 7.07 -3.08
CA SER A 42 23.83 8.38 -3.44
C SER A 42 22.33 8.31 -3.74
N MET A 43 21.81 7.11 -4.01
CA MET A 43 20.39 6.89 -4.26
C MET A 43 19.58 7.06 -2.98
N THR A 44 18.46 7.78 -3.08
CA THR A 44 17.51 7.91 -1.98
C THR A 44 16.91 6.53 -1.67
N PRO A 45 16.98 6.06 -0.41
CA PRO A 45 16.37 4.80 -0.01
C PRO A 45 14.86 4.79 -0.29
N LEU A 46 14.36 3.66 -0.76
CA LEU A 46 12.94 3.46 -1.04
C LEU A 46 12.20 3.13 0.27
N ALA A 47 11.18 3.91 0.58
CA ALA A 47 10.29 3.71 1.72
C ALA A 47 8.83 3.86 1.28
N VAL A 48 7.91 3.19 1.96
CA VAL A 48 6.46 3.46 1.83
C VAL A 48 6.09 4.52 2.87
N ASP A 49 5.86 5.76 2.43
CA ASP A 49 5.49 6.86 3.34
C ASP A 49 4.10 7.42 3.00
N PHE A 50 3.09 6.90 3.71
CA PHE A 50 1.73 7.39 3.58
C PHE A 50 1.46 8.73 4.31
N SER A 51 2.42 9.20 5.11
CA SER A 51 2.38 10.49 5.81
C SER A 51 3.07 11.62 5.04
N SER A 52 3.69 11.33 3.90
CA SER A 52 4.38 12.36 3.11
C SER A 52 3.46 13.55 2.79
N LYS A 53 3.99 14.77 2.95
CA LYS A 53 3.23 16.02 2.74
C LYS A 53 2.57 16.08 1.36
N ALA A 54 3.27 15.61 0.32
CA ALA A 54 2.76 15.55 -1.04
C ALA A 54 1.55 14.61 -1.16
N LEU A 55 1.62 13.41 -0.56
CA LEU A 55 0.50 12.47 -0.57
C LEU A 55 -0.67 13.01 0.24
N LEU A 56 -0.44 13.49 1.46
CA LEU A 56 -1.50 14.06 2.30
C LEU A 56 -2.19 15.25 1.64
N HIS A 57 -1.43 16.10 0.94
CA HIS A 57 -1.99 17.18 0.14
C HIS A 57 -2.87 16.64 -1.00
N ARG A 58 -2.40 15.61 -1.72
CA ARG A 58 -3.19 14.95 -2.77
C ARG A 58 -4.47 14.34 -2.19
N LEU A 59 -4.41 13.64 -1.06
CA LEU A 59 -5.58 13.03 -0.41
C LEU A 59 -6.62 14.07 0.01
N ARG A 60 -6.19 15.25 0.48
CA ARG A 60 -7.09 16.33 0.94
C ARG A 60 -7.70 17.14 -0.20
N TYR A 61 -6.91 17.49 -1.22
CA TYR A 61 -7.31 18.49 -2.21
C TYR A 61 -7.19 18.02 -3.65
N GLY A 62 -6.40 16.96 -3.91
CA GLY A 62 -6.09 16.49 -5.25
C GLY A 62 -6.98 15.34 -5.74
N LEU A 63 -7.83 14.78 -4.90
CA LEU A 63 -8.69 13.66 -5.27
C LEU A 63 -10.02 14.12 -5.85
N SER A 64 -10.43 13.48 -6.93
CA SER A 64 -11.78 13.65 -7.47
C SER A 64 -12.29 12.36 -8.08
N ARG A 65 -13.56 12.04 -7.80
CA ARG A 65 -14.30 10.94 -8.43
C ARG A 65 -14.43 11.12 -9.96
N THR A 66 -14.19 12.32 -10.48
CA THR A 66 -14.26 12.64 -11.91
C THR A 66 -12.90 12.61 -12.63
N GLN A 67 -11.80 12.37 -11.91
CA GLN A 67 -10.48 12.11 -12.50
C GLN A 67 -10.37 10.66 -13.00
N THR A 68 -9.27 10.34 -13.69
CA THR A 68 -9.05 9.07 -14.39
C THR A 68 -9.30 7.85 -13.52
N LEU A 69 -8.71 7.78 -12.33
CA LEU A 69 -8.88 6.64 -11.43
C LEU A 69 -10.34 6.51 -10.95
N GLY A 70 -10.97 7.61 -10.52
CA GLY A 70 -12.38 7.59 -10.11
C GLY A 70 -13.34 7.19 -11.24
N LYS A 71 -13.05 7.60 -12.48
CA LYS A 71 -13.80 7.17 -13.67
C LYS A 71 -13.60 5.70 -13.99
N ALA A 72 -12.37 5.20 -13.93
CA ALA A 72 -12.06 3.78 -14.15
C ALA A 72 -12.77 2.87 -13.15
N LEU A 73 -12.94 3.37 -11.91
CA LEU A 73 -13.67 2.70 -10.83
C LEU A 73 -15.21 2.92 -10.88
N GLY A 74 -15.73 3.62 -11.90
CA GLY A 74 -17.17 3.87 -12.04
C GLY A 74 -17.78 4.83 -11.00
N LEU A 75 -16.96 5.54 -10.22
CA LEU A 75 -17.40 6.31 -9.05
C LEU A 75 -18.29 7.52 -9.37
N LYS A 76 -18.31 8.01 -10.61
CA LYS A 76 -19.16 9.14 -11.00
C LYS A 76 -20.66 8.82 -10.86
N SER A 77 -21.04 7.57 -11.13
CA SER A 77 -22.45 7.16 -11.22
C SER A 77 -22.94 6.43 -9.96
N VAL A 78 -22.03 6.11 -9.04
CA VAL A 78 -22.29 5.32 -7.84
C VAL A 78 -22.48 6.25 -6.64
N ASN A 79 -23.48 5.96 -5.80
CA ASN A 79 -23.70 6.67 -4.55
C ASN A 79 -22.44 6.57 -3.67
N PRO A 80 -21.96 7.68 -3.06
CA PRO A 80 -20.86 7.64 -2.10
C PRO A 80 -21.00 6.56 -1.01
N ASP A 81 -22.22 6.26 -0.58
CA ASP A 81 -22.52 5.24 0.45
C ASP A 81 -22.44 3.80 -0.07
N THR A 82 -22.35 3.60 -1.39
CA THR A 82 -22.27 2.29 -2.05
C THR A 82 -20.98 2.17 -2.86
N ALA A 83 -19.87 2.69 -2.34
CA ALA A 83 -18.59 2.62 -3.04
C ALA A 83 -18.19 1.15 -3.32
N PRO A 84 -17.59 0.87 -4.50
CA PRO A 84 -17.30 -0.48 -4.92
C PRO A 84 -16.29 -1.16 -4.00
N TYR A 85 -16.39 -2.47 -3.92
CA TYR A 85 -15.32 -3.33 -3.43
C TYR A 85 -14.31 -3.57 -4.56
N VAL A 86 -13.06 -3.20 -4.30
CA VAL A 86 -11.97 -3.26 -5.27
C VAL A 86 -10.92 -4.25 -4.80
N ILE A 87 -10.44 -5.08 -5.73
CA ILE A 87 -9.19 -5.82 -5.56
C ILE A 87 -8.10 -5.13 -6.36
N ASP A 88 -7.00 -4.77 -5.70
CA ASP A 88 -5.75 -4.37 -6.34
C ASP A 88 -4.84 -5.59 -6.43
N ALA A 89 -4.57 -6.07 -7.65
CA ALA A 89 -3.79 -7.28 -7.88
C ALA A 89 -2.27 -7.03 -7.88
N THR A 90 -1.84 -5.77 -7.83
CA THR A 90 -0.46 -5.31 -8.05
C THR A 90 -0.11 -4.17 -7.12
N ALA A 91 -0.43 -4.33 -5.83
CA ALA A 91 -0.43 -3.27 -4.83
C ALA A 91 0.85 -2.41 -4.83
N GLY A 92 2.02 -3.03 -5.02
CA GLY A 92 3.29 -2.35 -5.05
C GLY A 92 3.51 -1.55 -3.76
N LEU A 93 3.75 -0.24 -3.90
CA LEU A 93 3.90 0.67 -2.76
C LEU A 93 2.58 1.12 -2.13
N GLY A 94 1.44 0.61 -2.62
CA GLY A 94 0.11 0.82 -2.05
C GLY A 94 -0.48 2.21 -2.24
N THR A 95 0.14 3.09 -3.04
CA THR A 95 -0.32 4.48 -3.21
C THR A 95 -1.68 4.55 -3.90
N ASP A 96 -1.87 3.82 -5.00
CA ASP A 96 -3.16 3.81 -5.70
C ASP A 96 -4.23 3.12 -4.86
N SER A 97 -3.91 1.99 -4.23
CA SER A 97 -4.73 1.35 -3.19
C SER A 97 -5.22 2.33 -2.10
N LEU A 98 -4.32 3.14 -1.55
CA LEU A 98 -4.67 4.16 -0.56
C LEU A 98 -5.60 5.23 -1.14
N ILE A 99 -5.35 5.67 -2.37
CA ILE A 99 -6.18 6.66 -3.07
C ILE A 99 -7.59 6.10 -3.32
N MET A 100 -7.72 4.84 -3.72
CA MET A 100 -9.02 4.20 -3.92
C MET A 100 -9.80 4.13 -2.60
N ALA A 101 -9.12 3.79 -1.50
CA ALA A 101 -9.70 3.82 -0.16
C ALA A 101 -10.11 5.23 0.27
N ALA A 102 -9.32 6.25 -0.10
CA ALA A 102 -9.64 7.66 0.14
C ALA A 102 -10.81 8.19 -0.70
N LEU A 103 -11.05 7.60 -1.87
CA LEU A 103 -12.25 7.84 -2.68
C LEU A 103 -13.49 7.10 -2.14
N GLY A 104 -13.33 6.34 -1.05
CA GLY A 104 -14.39 5.65 -0.32
C GLY A 104 -14.50 4.15 -0.61
N CYS A 105 -13.70 3.60 -1.53
CA CYS A 105 -13.78 2.19 -1.89
C CYS A 105 -13.31 1.30 -0.73
N ARG A 106 -13.89 0.11 -0.60
CA ARG A 106 -13.27 -0.97 0.17
C ARG A 106 -12.21 -1.61 -0.71
N VAL A 107 -10.97 -1.74 -0.23
CA VAL A 107 -9.84 -2.20 -1.03
C VAL A 107 -9.17 -3.39 -0.34
N ARG A 108 -9.03 -4.49 -1.08
CA ARG A 108 -8.14 -5.60 -0.75
C ARG A 108 -7.02 -5.64 -1.78
N ALA A 109 -5.78 -5.59 -1.34
CA ALA A 109 -4.64 -5.36 -2.20
C ALA A 109 -3.58 -6.45 -2.00
N PHE A 110 -3.07 -7.00 -3.10
CA PHE A 110 -2.11 -8.10 -3.09
C PHE A 110 -0.74 -7.63 -3.56
N GLU A 111 0.30 -8.02 -2.83
CA GLU A 111 1.69 -7.89 -3.25
C GLU A 111 2.40 -9.23 -3.05
N ARG A 112 3.09 -9.71 -4.09
CA ARG A 112 3.76 -11.01 -4.04
C ARG A 112 5.19 -10.93 -3.51
N SER A 113 5.86 -9.80 -3.72
CA SER A 113 7.22 -9.55 -3.30
C SER A 113 7.27 -9.38 -1.79
N GLU A 114 7.98 -10.27 -1.11
CA GLU A 114 8.17 -10.18 0.33
C GLU A 114 8.80 -8.85 0.76
N ILE A 115 9.79 -8.38 0.01
CA ILE A 115 10.53 -7.15 0.32
C ILE A 115 9.61 -5.92 0.22
N ILE A 116 8.83 -5.82 -0.85
CA ILE A 116 7.90 -4.71 -1.03
C ILE A 116 6.77 -4.78 -0.01
N PHE A 117 6.26 -5.98 0.28
CA PHE A 117 5.22 -6.17 1.28
C PHE A 117 5.68 -5.75 2.67
N GLN A 118 6.94 -6.01 3.05
CA GLN A 118 7.46 -5.54 4.34
C GLN A 118 7.55 -4.01 4.44
N LEU A 119 8.01 -3.34 3.37
CA LEU A 119 8.00 -1.87 3.32
C LEU A 119 6.56 -1.34 3.44
N LEU A 120 5.62 -2.02 2.78
CA LEU A 120 4.21 -1.69 2.83
C LEU A 120 3.61 -1.89 4.22
N GLU A 121 3.91 -2.99 4.90
CA GLU A 121 3.51 -3.24 6.29
C GLU A 121 4.04 -2.17 7.25
N ASP A 122 5.31 -1.77 7.09
CA ASP A 122 5.89 -0.66 7.87
C ASP A 122 5.15 0.66 7.62
N GLY A 123 4.88 0.99 6.36
CA GLY A 123 4.10 2.18 5.98
C GLY A 123 2.68 2.17 6.55
N VAL A 124 1.98 1.03 6.49
CA VAL A 124 0.63 0.88 7.06
C VAL A 124 0.65 0.98 8.58
N LYS A 125 1.67 0.43 9.24
CA LYS A 125 1.83 0.52 10.68
C LYS A 125 1.97 1.98 11.10
N ARG A 126 2.84 2.76 10.45
CA ARG A 126 2.99 4.20 10.71
C ARG A 126 1.72 4.98 10.40
N LEU A 127 1.06 4.70 9.26
CA LEU A 127 -0.24 5.29 8.91
C LEU A 127 -1.29 5.13 10.02
N ARG A 128 -1.39 3.94 10.61
CA ARG A 128 -2.35 3.63 11.69
C ARG A 128 -1.99 4.32 13.02
N LEU A 129 -0.73 4.69 13.22
CA LEU A 129 -0.24 5.37 14.43
C LEU A 129 -0.34 6.90 14.34
N ALA A 130 -0.53 7.48 13.15
CA ALA A 130 -0.52 8.92 12.91
C ALA A 130 -1.62 9.74 13.62
N GLN A 131 -2.56 9.10 14.33
CA GLN A 131 -3.68 9.74 15.05
C GLN A 131 -4.53 10.73 14.22
N ASP A 132 -4.51 10.62 12.89
CA ASP A 132 -5.32 11.44 12.00
C ASP A 132 -6.67 10.72 11.71
N PRO A 133 -7.83 11.33 12.04
CA PRO A 133 -9.15 10.72 11.80
C PRO A 133 -9.42 10.41 10.33
N GLN A 134 -8.94 11.23 9.39
CA GLN A 134 -9.09 11.01 7.96
C GLN A 134 -8.29 9.77 7.54
N LEU A 135 -7.02 9.68 7.96
CA LEU A 135 -6.17 8.54 7.66
C LEU A 135 -6.67 7.25 8.32
N SER A 136 -7.20 7.34 9.53
CA SER A 136 -7.85 6.22 10.22
C SER A 136 -9.03 5.69 9.41
N ALA A 137 -9.91 6.58 8.93
CA ALA A 137 -11.05 6.20 8.09
C ALA A 137 -10.61 5.61 6.73
N ILE A 138 -9.52 6.09 6.14
CA ILE A 138 -8.95 5.52 4.91
C ILE A 138 -8.42 4.11 5.18
N SER A 139 -7.59 3.97 6.22
CA SER A 139 -6.93 2.71 6.57
C SER A 139 -7.91 1.60 6.96
N SER A 140 -9.07 1.93 7.50
CA SER A 140 -10.11 0.94 7.87
C SER A 140 -10.77 0.29 6.65
N ARG A 141 -10.67 0.92 5.47
CA ARG A 141 -11.14 0.36 4.19
C ARG A 141 -10.08 -0.45 3.45
N LEU A 142 -8.85 -0.48 3.95
CA LEU A 142 -7.68 -0.97 3.23
C LEU A 142 -7.08 -2.20 3.91
N THR A 143 -7.00 -3.30 3.16
CA THR A 143 -6.33 -4.54 3.59
C THR A 143 -5.25 -4.89 2.58
N PHE A 144 -4.02 -5.12 3.05
CA PHE A 144 -2.93 -5.63 2.23
C PHE A 144 -2.62 -7.07 2.61
N GLU A 145 -2.35 -7.91 1.62
CA GLU A 145 -2.00 -9.31 1.80
C GLU A 145 -0.80 -9.69 0.94
N ARG A 146 0.14 -10.43 1.55
CA ARG A 146 1.27 -10.98 0.81
C ARG A 146 0.86 -12.24 0.09
N ALA A 147 0.59 -12.15 -1.21
CA ALA A 147 0.19 -13.30 -2.02
C ALA A 147 0.39 -13.04 -3.51
N ASP A 148 0.43 -14.13 -4.29
CA ASP A 148 0.21 -14.05 -5.73
C ASP A 148 -1.27 -13.80 -5.99
N ALA A 149 -1.59 -12.61 -6.51
CA ALA A 149 -2.96 -12.22 -6.80
C ALA A 149 -3.68 -13.20 -7.75
N ARG A 150 -2.97 -13.84 -8.70
CA ARG A 150 -3.57 -14.82 -9.60
C ARG A 150 -4.12 -16.01 -8.83
N THR A 151 -3.33 -16.54 -7.89
CA THR A 151 -3.74 -17.68 -7.06
C THR A 151 -4.86 -17.27 -6.11
N SER A 152 -4.75 -16.10 -5.48
CA SER A 152 -5.78 -15.56 -4.59
C SER A 152 -7.12 -15.35 -5.30
N LEU A 153 -7.10 -14.73 -6.49
CA LEU A 153 -8.29 -14.46 -7.30
C LEU A 153 -9.01 -15.75 -7.74
N LEU A 154 -8.26 -16.79 -8.10
CA LEU A 154 -8.83 -18.09 -8.48
C LEU A 154 -9.48 -18.83 -7.30
N SER A 155 -9.14 -18.46 -6.07
CA SER A 155 -9.65 -19.07 -4.83
C SER A 155 -10.80 -18.31 -4.16
N LEU A 156 -11.25 -17.19 -4.75
CA LEU A 156 -12.31 -16.37 -4.17
C LEU A 156 -13.64 -17.11 -4.13
N ARG A 157 -14.32 -16.97 -2.98
CA ARG A 157 -15.73 -17.35 -2.87
C ARG A 157 -16.61 -16.32 -3.58
N ASP A 158 -17.84 -16.69 -3.91
CA ASP A 158 -18.75 -15.79 -4.64
C ASP A 158 -19.08 -14.52 -3.83
N GLU A 159 -19.13 -14.60 -2.50
CA GLU A 159 -19.36 -13.45 -1.62
C GLU A 159 -18.14 -12.51 -1.49
N GLU A 160 -16.99 -12.95 -1.98
CA GLU A 160 -15.71 -12.21 -1.94
C GLU A 160 -15.33 -11.65 -3.31
N ARG A 161 -16.22 -11.75 -4.30
CA ARG A 161 -15.97 -11.19 -5.63
C ARG A 161 -15.97 -9.66 -5.55
N PRO A 162 -14.96 -9.00 -6.13
CA PRO A 162 -14.93 -7.54 -6.22
C PRO A 162 -15.86 -7.05 -7.33
N ASP A 163 -16.27 -5.80 -7.21
CA ASP A 163 -16.91 -5.06 -8.30
C ASP A 163 -15.88 -4.67 -9.38
N VAL A 164 -14.63 -4.42 -8.97
CA VAL A 164 -13.54 -4.00 -9.85
C VAL A 164 -12.22 -4.67 -9.46
N ILE A 165 -11.44 -5.08 -10.47
CA ILE A 165 -10.05 -5.51 -10.29
C ILE A 165 -9.12 -4.49 -10.95
N LEU A 166 -8.18 -3.94 -10.19
CA LEU A 166 -7.08 -3.10 -10.66
C LEU A 166 -5.82 -3.95 -10.89
N LEU A 167 -5.07 -3.66 -11.96
CA LEU A 167 -3.85 -4.34 -12.39
C LEU A 167 -2.71 -3.33 -12.62
#